data_AF-A0A453EAN7-F1
#
_entry.id   AF-A0A453EAN7-F1
#
_cell.length_a   1.000
_cell.length_b   1.000
_cell.length_c   1.000
_cell.angle_alpha   90.00
_cell.angle_beta   90.00
_cell.angle_gamma   90.00
#
_symmetry.space_group_name_H-M   'P 1'
#
loop_
_entity.id
_entity.type
_entity.pdbx_description
1 polymer ?
#
loop_
_entity_poly.entity_id
_entity_poly.type
_entity_poly.pdbx_seq_one_letter_code
_entity_poly.pdbx_strand_id
1 'polypeptide(L)'
;QLGRLPVELAAIRDCMEEVEMLFPVTSPIPNVPNWSIEGVISHAKIEEKKPIEQRHLERRKSLFKSHADKAFKQKDYKMATKFYDLAIEHAESATLYANRSLCKLLMDDGEGALSDALMCRMLRPDWAKACYHQGAAHMLLKFGHAL
;
A
#
# COMPACT_ATOMS: atom_id res chain seq x y z
N GLN A 1 9.28 -14.92 4.68
CA GLN A 1 9.40 -14.09 5.90
C GLN A 1 9.81 -12.68 5.46
N LEU A 2 8.99 -11.66 5.67
CA LEU A 2 9.48 -10.27 5.64
C LEU A 2 9.88 -9.94 7.08
N GLY A 3 11.09 -10.40 7.45
CA GLY A 3 11.74 -10.05 8.71
C GLY A 3 12.24 -8.61 8.68
N ARG A 4 12.62 -8.07 9.85
CA ARG A 4 13.30 -6.77 9.91
C ARG A 4 14.67 -6.88 9.26
N LEU A 5 15.08 -5.82 8.57
CA LEU A 5 16.42 -5.69 8.03
C LEU A 5 17.45 -5.54 9.16
N PRO A 6 18.73 -5.90 8.94
CA PRO A 6 19.79 -5.70 9.93
C PRO A 6 19.86 -4.26 10.45
N VAL A 7 19.74 -3.26 9.56
CA VAL A 7 19.76 -1.83 9.95
C VAL A 7 18.61 -1.45 10.88
N GLU A 8 17.44 -2.08 10.74
CA GLU A 8 16.30 -1.83 11.63
C GLU A 8 16.51 -2.45 13.01
N LEU A 9 17.17 -3.61 13.08
CA LEU A 9 17.48 -4.27 14.37
C LEU A 9 18.51 -3.48 15.16
N ALA A 10 19.56 -2.98 14.50
CA ALA A 10 20.55 -2.07 15.08
C ALA A 10 19.88 -0.78 15.59
N ALA A 11 18.99 -0.21 14.78
CA ALA A 11 18.24 1.01 15.11
C ALA A 11 17.31 0.84 16.31
N ILE A 12 16.62 -0.30 16.44
CA ILE A 12 15.78 -0.63 17.61
C ILE A 12 16.62 -0.67 18.90
N ARG A 13 17.85 -1.19 18.81
CA ARG A 13 18.78 -1.27 19.94
C ARG A 13 19.47 0.06 20.26
N ASP A 14 19.18 1.12 19.49
CA ASP A 14 19.85 2.41 19.59
C ASP A 14 21.37 2.33 19.34
N CYS A 15 21.83 1.33 18.59
CA CYS A 15 23.25 1.14 18.29
C CYS A 15 23.64 1.93 17.04
N MET A 16 24.02 3.20 17.24
CA MET A 16 24.37 4.13 16.17
C MET A 16 25.51 3.61 15.28
N GLU A 17 26.52 2.99 15.87
CA GLU A 17 27.70 2.45 15.17
C GLU A 17 27.32 1.33 14.18
N GLU A 18 26.44 0.41 14.60
CA GLU A 18 25.91 -0.64 13.71
C GLU A 18 25.04 -0.05 12.60
N VAL A 19 24.21 0.96 12.92
CA VAL A 19 23.39 1.64 11.91
C VAL A 19 24.28 2.33 10.88
N GLU A 20 25.31 3.05 11.30
CA GLU A 20 26.27 3.74 10.43
C GLU A 20 27.00 2.76 9.51
N MET A 21 27.43 1.61 10.02
CA MET A 21 28.07 0.55 9.24
C MET A 21 27.14 -0.04 8.18
N LEU A 22 25.86 -0.23 8.51
CA LEU A 22 24.87 -0.86 7.63
C LEU A 22 24.21 0.12 6.66
N PHE A 23 24.20 1.41 6.98
CA PHE A 23 23.54 2.46 6.20
C PHE A 23 24.00 2.53 4.73
N PRO A 24 25.32 2.57 4.38
CA PRO A 24 25.76 2.67 3.00
C PRO A 24 25.48 1.41 2.16
N VAL A 25 25.25 0.26 2.81
CA VAL A 25 24.97 -1.03 2.15
C VAL A 25 23.48 -1.38 2.16
N THR A 26 22.61 -0.51 2.69
CA THR A 26 21.17 -0.75 2.75
C THR A 26 20.43 0.23 1.86
N SER A 27 19.59 -0.27 0.95
CA SER A 27 18.71 0.59 0.15
C SER A 27 17.65 1.27 1.03
N PRO A 28 17.22 2.50 0.68
CA PRO A 28 16.17 3.21 1.41
C PRO A 28 14.93 2.34 1.64
N ILE A 29 14.51 2.25 2.90
CA ILE A 29 13.32 1.50 3.29
C ILE A 29 12.09 2.35 2.91
N PRO A 30 11.14 1.84 2.09
CA PRO A 30 10.04 2.66 1.55
C PRO A 30 9.15 3.38 2.57
N ASN A 31 9.10 2.91 3.82
CA ASN A 31 8.26 3.46 4.88
C ASN A 31 9.01 4.39 5.84
N VAL A 32 10.32 4.60 5.65
CA VAL A 32 11.13 5.52 6.45
C VAL A 32 11.16 6.89 5.75
N PRO A 33 10.45 7.92 6.26
CA PRO A 33 10.29 9.19 5.55
C PRO A 33 11.57 10.05 5.57
N ASN A 34 12.43 9.89 6.57
CA ASN A 34 13.71 10.57 6.68
C ASN A 34 14.84 9.53 6.59
N TRP A 35 15.47 9.41 5.43
CA TRP A 35 16.56 8.47 5.21
C TRP A 35 17.90 9.06 5.67
N SER A 36 18.09 9.11 6.99
CA SER A 36 19.33 9.42 7.69
C SER A 36 19.53 8.44 8.86
N ILE A 37 20.73 8.36 9.44
CA ILE A 37 20.99 7.50 10.62
C ILE A 37 19.98 7.81 11.73
N GLU A 38 19.84 9.09 12.10
CA GLU A 38 18.87 9.55 13.11
C GLU A 38 17.42 9.27 12.69
N GLY A 39 17.09 9.46 11.40
CA GLY A 39 15.76 9.20 10.87
C GLY A 39 15.37 7.73 10.96
N VAL A 40 16.30 6.83 10.66
CA VAL A 40 16.13 5.37 10.77
C VAL A 40 15.95 4.96 12.24
N ILE A 41 16.79 5.47 13.15
CA ILE A 41 16.68 5.22 14.61
C ILE A 41 15.34 5.72 15.15
N SER A 42 14.97 6.97 14.83
CA SER A 42 13.70 7.57 15.25
C SER A 42 12.51 6.77 14.74
N HIS A 43 12.51 6.40 13.46
CA HIS A 43 11.47 5.56 12.87
C HIS A 43 11.37 4.19 13.55
N ALA A 44 12.50 3.52 13.78
CA ALA A 44 12.55 2.21 14.42
C ALA A 44 11.93 2.22 15.83
N LYS A 45 12.24 3.25 16.65
CA LYS A 45 11.67 3.44 17.98
C LYS A 45 10.15 3.68 17.93
N ILE A 46 9.67 4.46 16.96
CA ILE A 46 8.23 4.69 16.76
C ILE A 46 7.53 3.38 16.37
N GLU A 47 8.08 2.64 15.41
CA GLU A 47 7.52 1.36 14.96
C GLU A 47 7.53 0.30 16.07
N GLU A 48 8.55 0.29 16.95
CA GLU A 48 8.61 -0.64 18.08
C GLU A 48 7.51 -0.39 19.12
N LYS A 49 7.20 0.88 19.40
CA LYS A 49 6.14 1.28 20.35
C LYS A 49 4.73 0.93 19.89
N LYS A 50 4.53 0.63 18.59
CA LYS A 50 3.21 0.24 18.09
C LYS A 50 2.73 -1.07 18.75
N PRO A 51 1.42 -1.19 19.04
CA PRO A 51 0.85 -2.46 19.48
C PRO A 51 1.24 -3.60 18.55
N ILE A 52 1.53 -4.77 19.12
CA ILE A 52 1.93 -5.97 18.37
C ILE A 52 0.88 -6.29 17.28
N GLU A 53 -0.40 -6.23 17.64
CA GLU A 53 -1.52 -6.43 16.72
C GLU A 53 -1.48 -5.48 15.52
N GLN A 54 -1.27 -4.18 15.75
CA GLN A 54 -1.18 -3.20 14.69
C GLN A 54 0.03 -3.43 13.78
N ARG A 55 1.18 -3.85 14.34
CA ARG A 55 2.33 -4.28 13.55
C ARG A 55 2.03 -5.50 12.68
N HIS A 56 1.31 -6.49 13.21
CA HIS A 56 0.89 -7.67 12.44
C HIS A 56 -0.05 -7.29 11.31
N LEU A 57 -0.99 -6.38 11.58
CA LEU A 57 -1.97 -5.90 10.61
C LEU A 57 -1.29 -5.19 9.44
N GLU A 58 -0.39 -4.24 9.73
CA GLU A 58 0.37 -3.51 8.70
C GLU A 58 1.29 -4.45 7.89
N ARG A 59 1.92 -5.44 8.54
CA ARG A 59 2.70 -6.46 7.83
C ARG A 59 1.84 -7.29 6.88
N ARG A 60 0.66 -7.75 7.31
CA ARG A 60 -0.25 -8.53 6.47
C ARG A 60 -0.78 -7.70 5.32
N LYS A 61 -1.22 -6.46 5.57
CA LYS A 61 -1.60 -5.49 4.54
C LYS A 61 -0.50 -5.29 3.50
N SER A 62 0.74 -5.03 3.94
CA SER A 62 1.88 -4.83 3.05
C SER A 62 2.19 -6.07 2.21
N LEU A 63 2.12 -7.26 2.82
CA LEU A 63 2.31 -8.54 2.14
C LEU A 63 1.28 -8.71 1.01
N PHE A 64 -0.01 -8.57 1.30
CA PHE A 64 -1.06 -8.75 0.30
C PHE A 64 -1.04 -7.66 -0.77
N LYS A 65 -0.76 -6.41 -0.39
CA LYS A 65 -0.53 -5.34 -1.37
C LYS A 65 0.61 -5.68 -2.34
N SER A 66 1.72 -6.22 -1.85
CA SER A 66 2.84 -6.64 -2.71
C SER A 66 2.45 -7.76 -3.69
N HIS A 67 1.66 -8.73 -3.23
CA HIS A 67 1.11 -9.78 -4.11
C HIS A 67 0.15 -9.19 -5.15
N ALA A 68 -0.71 -8.24 -4.74
CA ALA A 68 -1.61 -7.54 -5.65
C ALA A 68 -0.85 -6.75 -6.71
N ASP A 69 0.17 -5.97 -6.32
CA ASP A 69 1.00 -5.19 -7.23
C ASP A 69 1.75 -6.10 -8.22
N LYS A 70 2.16 -7.30 -7.79
CA LYS A 70 2.77 -8.31 -8.66
C LYS A 70 1.76 -8.87 -9.67
N ALA A 71 0.57 -9.27 -9.22
CA ALA A 71 -0.50 -9.76 -10.09
C ALA A 71 -0.95 -8.69 -11.10
N PHE A 72 -1.04 -7.43 -10.66
CA PHE A 72 -1.36 -6.29 -11.52
C PHE A 72 -0.34 -6.12 -12.65
N LYS A 73 0.97 -6.19 -12.33
CA LYS A 73 2.04 -6.14 -13.35
C LYS A 73 1.96 -7.28 -14.35
N GLN A 74 1.42 -8.43 -13.96
CA GLN A 74 1.18 -9.58 -14.81
C GLN A 74 -0.15 -9.49 -15.60
N LYS A 75 -0.89 -8.39 -15.43
CA LYS A 75 -2.24 -8.17 -15.99
C LYS A 75 -3.29 -9.18 -15.52
N ASP A 76 -3.02 -9.92 -14.44
CA ASP A 76 -4.02 -10.74 -13.76
C ASP A 76 -4.83 -9.85 -12.80
N TYR A 77 -5.71 -9.03 -13.37
CA TYR A 77 -6.51 -8.06 -12.61
C TYR A 77 -7.51 -8.72 -11.65
N LYS A 78 -7.93 -9.95 -11.95
CA LYS A 78 -8.80 -10.74 -11.08
C LYS A 78 -8.07 -11.17 -9.82
N MET A 79 -6.85 -11.70 -9.96
CA MET A 79 -6.03 -12.06 -8.80
C MET A 79 -5.53 -10.83 -8.05
N ALA A 80 -5.18 -9.75 -8.75
CA ALA A 80 -4.82 -8.47 -8.12
C ALA A 80 -5.95 -7.94 -7.23
N THR A 81 -7.20 -7.94 -7.72
CA THR A 81 -8.39 -7.56 -6.94
C THR A 81 -8.50 -8.37 -5.65
N LYS A 82 -8.40 -9.71 -5.72
CA LYS A 82 -8.45 -10.59 -4.53
C LYS A 82 -7.37 -10.27 -3.50
N PHE A 83 -6.15 -9.98 -3.93
CA PHE A 83 -5.09 -9.61 -3.02
C PHE A 83 -5.28 -8.20 -2.44
N TYR A 84 -5.85 -7.26 -3.20
CA TYR A 84 -6.26 -5.96 -2.65
C TYR A 84 -7.38 -6.10 -1.63
N ASP A 85 -8.34 -7.02 -1.82
CA ASP A 85 -9.39 -7.33 -0.84
C ASP A 85 -8.77 -7.76 0.51
N LEU A 86 -7.87 -8.75 0.47
CA LEU A 86 -7.16 -9.23 1.66
C LEU A 86 -6.31 -8.13 2.33
N ALA A 87 -5.74 -7.21 1.55
CA ALA A 87 -5.00 -6.09 2.11
C ALA A 87 -5.94 -5.09 2.85
N ILE A 88 -7.12 -4.85 2.30
CA ILE A 88 -8.14 -3.94 2.85
C ILE A 88 -8.75 -4.53 4.13
N GLU A 89 -9.03 -5.84 4.17
CA GLU A 89 -9.49 -6.56 5.37
C GLU A 89 -8.55 -6.39 6.58
N HIS A 90 -7.27 -6.15 6.31
CA HIS A 90 -6.30 -5.86 7.36
C HIS A 90 -6.26 -4.39 7.70
N ALA A 91 -5.96 -3.52 6.75
CA ALA A 91 -6.07 -2.09 7.04
C ALA A 91 -6.37 -1.30 5.78
N GLU A 92 -7.50 -0.61 5.82
CA GLU A 92 -7.96 0.21 4.72
C GLU A 92 -6.98 1.35 4.40
N SER A 93 -6.94 1.75 3.13
CA SER A 93 -6.30 3.00 2.73
C SER A 93 -6.80 3.42 1.37
N ALA A 94 -6.82 4.73 1.11
CA ALA A 94 -7.23 5.27 -0.18
C ALA A 94 -6.45 4.65 -1.34
N THR A 95 -5.14 4.38 -1.16
CA THR A 95 -4.31 3.77 -2.21
C THR A 95 -4.74 2.36 -2.58
N LEU A 96 -5.16 1.54 -1.60
CA LEU A 96 -5.65 0.18 -1.88
C LEU A 96 -6.95 0.22 -2.67
N TYR A 97 -7.90 1.05 -2.25
CA TYR A 97 -9.15 1.26 -3.00
C TYR A 97 -8.87 1.81 -4.40
N ALA A 98 -7.93 2.74 -4.56
CA ALA A 98 -7.64 3.32 -5.87
C ALA A 98 -7.05 2.27 -6.82
N ASN A 99 -6.13 1.43 -6.33
CA ASN A 99 -5.55 0.37 -7.14
C ASN A 99 -6.58 -0.72 -7.48
N ARG A 100 -7.44 -1.11 -6.53
CA ARG A 100 -8.53 -2.06 -6.77
C ARG A 100 -9.57 -1.52 -7.76
N SER A 101 -9.91 -0.23 -7.66
CA SER A 101 -10.77 0.48 -8.63
C SER A 101 -10.23 0.37 -10.05
N LEU A 102 -8.91 0.59 -10.22
CA LEU A 102 -8.26 0.43 -11.52
C LEU A 102 -8.32 -1.02 -12.03
N CYS A 103 -8.10 -2.02 -11.17
CA CYS A 103 -8.27 -3.43 -11.58
C CYS A 103 -9.69 -3.70 -12.08
N LYS A 104 -10.71 -3.17 -11.38
CA LYS A 104 -12.12 -3.37 -11.74
C LYS A 104 -12.48 -2.67 -13.07
N LEU A 105 -11.99 -1.46 -13.29
CA LEU A 105 -12.11 -0.79 -14.61
C LEU A 105 -11.51 -1.64 -15.74
N LEU A 106 -10.35 -2.25 -15.50
CA LEU A 106 -9.68 -3.12 -16.49
C LEU A 106 -10.36 -4.50 -16.67
N MET A 107 -11.36 -4.81 -15.86
CA MET A 107 -12.22 -5.99 -15.97
C MET A 107 -13.65 -5.63 -16.39
N ASP A 108 -13.89 -4.40 -16.84
CA ASP A 108 -15.20 -3.86 -17.18
C ASP A 108 -16.24 -3.87 -16.03
N ASP A 109 -15.78 -3.95 -14.77
CA ASP A 109 -16.60 -3.83 -13.57
C ASP A 109 -16.75 -2.34 -13.18
N GLY A 110 -17.62 -1.64 -13.89
CA GLY A 110 -17.88 -0.21 -13.67
C GLY A 110 -18.49 0.11 -12.30
N GLU A 111 -19.39 -0.75 -11.80
CA GLU A 111 -20.06 -0.54 -10.51
C GLU A 111 -19.06 -0.69 -9.35
N GLY A 112 -18.28 -1.77 -9.38
CA GLY A 112 -17.27 -2.00 -8.36
C GLY A 112 -16.15 -0.97 -8.41
N ALA A 113 -15.77 -0.50 -9.60
CA ALA A 113 -14.80 0.59 -9.76
C ALA A 113 -15.31 1.90 -9.16
N LEU A 114 -16.59 2.24 -9.37
CA LEU A 114 -17.23 3.42 -8.81
C LEU A 114 -17.28 3.36 -7.28
N SER A 115 -17.68 2.21 -6.73
CA SER A 115 -17.71 1.98 -5.27
C SER A 115 -16.33 2.24 -4.63
N ASP A 116 -15.26 1.69 -5.23
CA ASP A 116 -13.90 1.91 -4.73
C ASP A 116 -13.44 3.36 -4.89
N ALA A 117 -13.80 4.04 -5.98
CA ALA A 117 -13.47 5.45 -6.18
C ALA A 117 -14.14 6.36 -5.14
N LEU A 118 -15.38 6.05 -4.73
CA LEU A 118 -16.08 6.76 -3.66
C LEU A 118 -15.38 6.55 -2.30
N MET A 119 -14.98 5.32 -1.98
CA MET A 119 -14.19 5.05 -0.77
C MET A 119 -12.86 5.81 -0.76
N CYS A 120 -12.17 5.91 -1.90
CA CYS A 120 -10.96 6.72 -2.01
C CYS A 120 -11.20 8.17 -1.64
N ARG A 121 -12.30 8.75 -2.16
CA ARG A 121 -12.66 10.16 -1.92
C ARG A 121 -13.10 10.40 -0.48
N MET A 122 -13.76 9.43 0.16
CA MET A 122 -14.08 9.51 1.59
C MET A 122 -12.81 9.53 2.44
N LEU A 123 -11.82 8.69 2.12
CA LEU A 123 -10.57 8.61 2.88
C LEU A 123 -9.60 9.77 2.57
N ARG A 124 -9.61 10.28 1.34
CA ARG A 124 -8.76 11.39 0.88
C ARG A 124 -9.55 12.29 -0.09
N PRO A 125 -10.32 13.26 0.43
CA PRO A 125 -11.17 14.14 -0.38
C PRO A 125 -10.40 14.92 -1.45
N ASP A 126 -9.17 15.34 -1.15
CA ASP A 126 -8.36 16.18 -2.05
C ASP A 126 -7.53 15.40 -3.07
N TRP A 127 -7.71 14.07 -3.15
CA TRP A 127 -6.86 13.25 -4.01
C TRP A 127 -7.40 13.16 -5.44
N ALA A 128 -6.82 13.93 -6.36
CA ALA A 128 -7.22 14.00 -7.76
C ALA A 128 -7.36 12.64 -8.47
N LYS A 129 -6.56 11.63 -8.08
CA LYS A 129 -6.65 10.27 -8.64
C LYS A 129 -8.01 9.62 -8.37
N ALA A 130 -8.64 9.90 -7.22
CA ALA A 130 -9.98 9.39 -6.91
C ALA A 130 -11.04 9.96 -7.86
N CYS A 131 -10.97 11.27 -8.16
CA CYS A 131 -11.87 11.91 -9.13
C CYS A 131 -11.72 11.32 -10.53
N TYR A 132 -10.49 11.06 -10.97
CA TYR A 132 -10.22 10.42 -12.26
C TYR A 132 -10.85 9.03 -12.35
N HIS A 133 -10.66 8.17 -11.35
CA HIS A 133 -11.28 6.83 -11.34
C HIS A 133 -12.81 6.89 -11.31
N GLN A 134 -13.39 7.84 -10.57
CA GLN A 134 -14.83 8.04 -10.54
C GLN A 134 -15.37 8.43 -11.93
N GLY A 135 -14.69 9.35 -12.62
CA GLY A 135 -15.04 9.74 -13.98
C GLY A 135 -14.95 8.57 -14.97
N ALA A 136 -13.87 7.79 -14.91
CA ALA A 136 -13.70 6.59 -15.73
C ALA A 136 -14.79 5.54 -15.49
N ALA A 137 -15.17 5.31 -14.22
CA ALA A 137 -16.24 4.39 -13.87
C ALA A 137 -17.60 4.87 -14.41
N HIS A 138 -17.92 6.17 -14.30
CA HIS A 138 -19.13 6.72 -14.89
C HIS A 138 -19.16 6.60 -16.42
N MET A 139 -18.02 6.79 -17.09
CA MET A 139 -17.93 6.61 -18.55
C MET A 139 -18.20 5.15 -18.93
N LEU A 140 -17.58 4.20 -18.22
CA LEU A 140 -17.81 2.77 -18.45
C LEU A 140 -19.27 2.37 -18.21
N LEU A 141 -19.91 2.86 -17.15
CA LEU A 141 -21.32 2.57 -16.89
C LEU A 141 -22.28 3.16 -17.95
N LYS A 142 -21.91 4.30 -18.55
CA LYS A 142 -22.72 4.95 -19.59
C LYS A 142 -22.53 4.34 -20.97
N PHE A 143 -21.32 3.89 -21.31
CA PHE A 143 -20.94 3.53 -22.68
C PHE A 143 -20.39 2.10 -22.84
N GLY A 144 -20.06 1.40 -21.75
CA GLY A 144 -19.46 0.06 -21.77
C GLY A 144 -20.41 -1.07 -22.15
N HIS A 145 -21.72 -0.86 -22.03
CA HIS A 145 -22.74 -1.82 -22.48
C HIS A 145 -23.09 -1.70 -23.97
N ALA A 146 -22.42 -0.80 -24.73
CA ALA A 146 -22.80 -0.44 -26.09
C ALA A 146 -21.89 -1.01 -27.20
N LEU A 147 -21.08 -2.03 -26.91
CA LEU A 147 -20.21 -2.72 -27.88
C LEU A 147 -20.41 -4.24 -27.84
#